data_AF-A0A7L8S9C6-F1
#
_entry.id   AF-A0A7L8S9C6-F1
#
_cell.length_a   1.000
_cell.length_b   1.000
_cell.length_c   1.000
_cell.angle_alpha   90.00
_cell.angle_beta   90.00
_cell.angle_gamma   90.00
#
_symmetry.space_group_name_H-M   'P 1'
#
loop_
_entity.id
_entity.type
_entity.pdbx_description
1 polymer ?
#
loop_
_entity_poly.entity_id
_entity_poly.type
_entity_poly.pdbx_seq_one_letter_code
_entity_poly.pdbx_strand_id
1 'polypeptide(L)'
;MSELSTVTPNAVAAQPQTIAQAALALFSPLETEVKTLAERYRDVAFDMSTPKGFKAAKDARLELRESGRFALQRLRDRTKEQLNDCKKVVDGEAARLIEIVKPIETAVDEQITVHENKLAAEKAERDRKEAERAQRHLDAIAKIEGYAAKAEGLPIERIEAGLTYVREIDVSAAVFEDFAVRAAAQKDVTIRALEKMIADARERAAAEELRAENERLQAQLEELRRHQAPAPVPAPAAEVAPASQEQAQEQREEPMTERPPAAVARYSGGRAPRALAPAPAPAPLQQFEAGATAANEPIVGTAPTLRIGEIAERLGWTVTAAQLRALGVEPAGTERAATLYHEHQFPLICDAIVRRATEAKAAHAPRLAA
;
A
#
# COMPACT_ATOMS: atom_id res chain seq x y z
N MET A 1 18.63 -5.63 51.38
CA MET A 1 18.33 -4.47 52.25
C MET A 1 17.42 -3.56 51.47
N SER A 2 16.27 -3.21 52.07
CA SER A 2 15.10 -2.51 51.51
C SER A 2 14.00 -3.46 51.04
N GLU A 3 13.00 -3.59 51.91
CA GLU A 3 11.87 -4.51 51.78
C GLU A 3 10.75 -3.85 50.97
N LEU A 4 10.25 -4.55 49.95
CA LEU A 4 9.03 -4.15 49.25
C LEU A 4 7.83 -4.56 50.11
N SER A 5 7.43 -3.66 51.01
CA SER A 5 6.29 -3.83 51.90
C SER A 5 5.00 -4.02 51.09
N THR A 6 4.42 -5.22 51.17
CA THR A 6 3.14 -5.54 50.53
C THR A 6 2.00 -4.81 51.24
N VAL A 7 1.50 -3.73 50.64
CA VAL A 7 0.30 -3.05 51.13
C VAL A 7 -0.93 -3.85 50.72
N THR A 8 -1.59 -4.49 51.68
CA THR A 8 -2.85 -5.21 51.50
C THR A 8 -4.02 -4.23 51.36
N PRO A 9 -4.76 -4.19 50.23
CA PRO A 9 -5.96 -3.38 50.12
C PRO A 9 -7.17 -4.16 50.68
N ASN A 10 -7.34 -4.16 52.01
CA ASN A 10 -8.63 -4.54 52.60
C ASN A 10 -9.47 -3.29 52.87
N ALA A 11 -10.11 -2.79 51.81
CA ALA A 11 -11.11 -1.73 51.91
C ALA A 11 -12.47 -2.29 51.48
N VAL A 12 -13.35 -2.54 52.46
CA VAL A 12 -14.75 -2.91 52.20
C VAL A 12 -15.38 -1.78 51.39
N ALA A 13 -15.79 -2.09 50.15
CA ALA A 13 -16.33 -1.12 49.20
C ALA A 13 -17.76 -0.68 49.57
N ALA A 14 -17.88 0.11 50.63
CA ALA A 14 -18.99 1.04 50.77
C ALA A 14 -18.86 2.07 49.64
N GLN A 15 -19.81 2.05 48.70
CA GLN A 15 -19.90 3.04 47.63
C GLN A 15 -19.82 4.46 48.24
N PRO A 16 -18.86 5.31 47.84
CA PRO A 16 -18.77 6.65 48.41
C PRO A 16 -20.04 7.42 48.09
N GLN A 17 -20.67 8.00 49.11
CA GLN A 17 -21.86 8.83 48.90
C GLN A 17 -21.52 9.95 47.93
N THR A 18 -22.24 10.02 46.81
CA THR A 18 -22.03 11.10 45.84
C THR A 18 -22.44 12.43 46.46
N ILE A 19 -21.87 13.53 45.98
CA ILE A 19 -22.24 14.89 46.44
C ILE A 19 -23.77 15.12 46.30
N ALA A 20 -24.38 14.55 45.25
CA ALA A 20 -25.83 14.57 45.07
C ALA A 20 -26.59 13.75 46.14
N GLN A 21 -26.11 12.56 46.51
CA GLN A 21 -26.71 11.76 47.59
C GLN A 21 -26.60 12.47 48.94
N ALA A 22 -25.44 13.05 49.25
CA ALA A 22 -25.23 13.85 50.47
C ALA A 22 -26.17 15.08 50.51
N ALA A 23 -26.31 15.79 49.38
CA ALA A 23 -27.22 16.93 49.26
C ALA A 23 -28.70 16.53 49.40
N LEU A 24 -29.10 15.37 48.89
CA LEU A 24 -30.46 14.84 49.03
C LEU A 24 -30.77 14.39 50.46
N ALA A 25 -29.81 13.80 51.16
CA ALA A 25 -29.96 13.36 52.55
C ALA A 25 -30.34 14.51 53.52
N LEU A 26 -29.96 15.76 53.19
CA LEU A 26 -30.37 16.95 53.95
C LEU A 26 -31.89 17.18 53.95
N PHE A 27 -32.61 16.68 52.94
CA PHE A 27 -34.07 16.86 52.84
C PHE A 27 -34.87 15.81 53.60
N SER A 28 -34.31 14.63 53.88
CA SER A 28 -35.06 13.50 54.45
C SER A 28 -35.77 13.78 55.80
N PRO A 29 -35.18 14.54 56.77
CA PRO A 29 -35.89 14.91 57.98
C PRO A 29 -37.10 15.81 57.69
N LEU A 30 -36.90 16.85 56.86
CA LEU A 30 -37.93 17.81 56.50
C LEU A 30 -39.02 17.18 55.61
N GLU A 31 -38.69 16.19 54.79
CA GLU A 31 -39.67 15.40 54.03
C GLU A 31 -40.67 14.70 54.96
N THR A 32 -40.18 14.13 56.07
CA THR A 32 -41.01 13.48 57.09
C THR A 32 -41.92 14.51 57.78
N GLU A 33 -41.35 15.64 58.23
CA GLU A 33 -42.10 16.71 58.88
C GLU A 33 -43.21 17.29 57.97
N VAL A 34 -42.89 17.55 56.70
CA VAL A 34 -43.83 18.12 55.73
C VAL A 34 -44.93 17.11 55.36
N LYS A 35 -44.61 15.80 55.28
CA LYS A 35 -45.62 14.75 55.11
C LYS A 35 -46.60 14.71 56.29
N THR A 36 -46.10 14.72 57.53
CA THR A 36 -46.94 14.76 58.73
C THR A 36 -47.79 16.03 58.81
N LEU A 37 -47.22 17.19 58.44
CA LEU A 37 -47.94 18.46 58.39
C LEU A 37 -49.05 18.48 57.33
N ALA A 38 -48.79 17.91 56.16
CA ALA A 38 -49.79 17.78 55.10
C ALA A 38 -50.93 16.83 55.49
N GLU A 39 -50.61 15.70 56.14
CA GLU A 39 -51.61 14.75 56.65
C GLU A 39 -52.53 15.40 57.69
N ARG A 40 -51.96 16.14 58.66
CA ARG A 40 -52.70 16.86 59.71
C ARG A 40 -53.81 17.77 59.16
N TYR A 41 -53.60 18.36 57.99
CA TYR A 41 -54.49 19.34 57.38
C TYR A 41 -55.26 18.83 56.16
N ARG A 42 -55.15 17.54 55.78
CA ARG A 42 -55.78 17.01 54.56
C ARG A 42 -57.30 17.16 54.56
N ASP A 43 -57.95 16.72 55.64
CA ASP A 43 -59.41 16.59 55.73
C ASP A 43 -60.03 17.59 56.74
N VAL A 44 -59.33 18.69 57.03
CA VAL A 44 -59.79 19.69 58.01
C VAL A 44 -60.72 20.72 57.36
N ALA A 45 -62.02 20.56 57.59
CA ALA A 45 -63.03 21.54 57.23
C ALA A 45 -63.07 22.70 58.26
N PHE A 46 -62.56 23.87 57.88
CA PHE A 46 -62.64 25.07 58.71
C PHE A 46 -63.99 25.79 58.52
N ASP A 47 -64.68 26.07 59.62
CA ASP A 47 -65.89 26.90 59.61
C ASP A 47 -65.55 28.37 59.30
N MET A 48 -65.91 28.83 58.11
CA MET A 48 -65.65 30.19 57.64
C MET A 48 -66.73 31.19 58.08
N SER A 49 -67.83 30.74 58.70
CA SER A 49 -68.91 31.60 59.18
C SER A 49 -68.61 32.25 60.54
N THR A 50 -67.74 31.64 61.34
CA THR A 50 -67.32 32.20 62.64
C THR A 50 -65.93 32.85 62.61
N PRO A 51 -65.71 33.94 63.37
CA PRO A 51 -64.38 34.55 63.50
C PRO A 51 -63.31 33.59 64.02
N LYS A 52 -63.70 32.58 64.82
CA LYS A 52 -62.80 31.57 65.37
C LYS A 52 -62.29 30.61 64.30
N GLY A 53 -63.18 30.06 63.45
CA GLY A 53 -62.77 29.16 62.37
C GLY A 53 -61.99 29.88 61.26
N PHE A 54 -62.34 31.14 60.95
CA PHE A 54 -61.54 31.98 60.04
C PHE A 54 -60.11 32.25 60.56
N LYS A 55 -59.94 32.44 61.88
CA LYS A 55 -58.60 32.53 62.48
C LYS A 55 -57.86 31.20 62.36
N ALA A 56 -58.48 30.08 62.72
CA ALA A 56 -57.86 28.76 62.61
C ALA A 56 -57.40 28.43 61.17
N ALA A 57 -58.19 28.81 60.15
CA ALA A 57 -57.82 28.65 58.75
C ALA A 57 -56.60 29.51 58.34
N LYS A 58 -56.47 30.74 58.89
CA LYS A 58 -55.28 31.58 58.69
C LYS A 58 -54.05 31.00 59.36
N ASP A 59 -54.18 30.54 60.59
CA ASP A 59 -53.07 29.98 61.37
C ASP A 59 -52.56 28.68 60.72
N ALA A 60 -53.46 27.79 60.29
CA ALA A 60 -53.12 26.59 59.51
C ALA A 60 -52.44 26.92 58.16
N ARG A 61 -52.94 27.93 57.42
CA ARG A 61 -52.31 28.40 56.18
C ARG A 61 -50.91 28.98 56.42
N LEU A 62 -50.67 29.58 57.59
CA LEU A 62 -49.36 30.10 57.97
C LEU A 62 -48.40 28.95 58.28
N GLU A 63 -48.80 27.95 59.07
CA GLU A 63 -47.97 26.77 59.38
C GLU A 63 -47.60 25.98 58.11
N LEU A 64 -48.58 25.68 57.23
CA LEU A 64 -48.35 25.02 55.93
C LEU A 64 -47.38 25.80 55.01
N ARG A 65 -47.30 27.12 55.18
CA ARG A 65 -46.37 27.98 54.43
C ARG A 65 -44.99 27.99 55.06
N GLU A 66 -44.88 28.33 56.33
CA GLU A 66 -43.59 28.52 57.01
C GLU A 66 -42.84 27.21 57.24
N SER A 67 -43.49 26.25 57.89
CA SER A 67 -42.95 24.93 58.22
C SER A 67 -42.97 23.97 57.02
N GLY A 68 -43.90 24.18 56.09
CA GLY A 68 -43.98 23.44 54.83
C GLY A 68 -43.12 24.04 53.72
N ARG A 69 -43.79 24.78 52.82
CA ARG A 69 -43.21 25.22 51.55
C ARG A 69 -41.95 26.09 51.70
N PHE A 70 -41.96 27.04 52.62
CA PHE A 70 -40.86 27.99 52.80
C PHE A 70 -39.65 27.37 53.52
N ALA A 71 -39.84 26.37 54.38
CA ALA A 71 -38.74 25.56 54.90
C ALA A 71 -38.00 24.83 53.76
N LEU A 72 -38.74 24.15 52.88
CA LEU A 72 -38.18 23.45 51.72
C LEU A 72 -37.47 24.39 50.74
N GLN A 73 -38.03 25.58 50.47
CA GLN A 73 -37.40 26.59 49.61
C GLN A 73 -36.10 27.13 50.21
N ARG A 74 -36.09 27.46 51.51
CA ARG A 74 -34.88 27.91 52.23
C ARG A 74 -33.78 26.84 52.23
N LEU A 75 -34.13 25.57 52.46
CA LEU A 75 -33.19 24.46 52.41
C LEU A 75 -32.62 24.27 51.00
N ARG A 76 -33.48 24.25 49.97
CA ARG A 76 -33.05 24.19 48.55
C ARG A 76 -32.04 25.27 48.20
N ASP A 77 -32.33 26.51 48.56
CA ASP A 77 -31.48 27.64 48.15
C ASP A 77 -30.12 27.61 48.86
N ARG A 78 -30.09 27.25 50.15
CA ARG A 78 -28.85 27.01 50.90
C ARG A 78 -28.03 25.85 50.31
N THR A 79 -28.64 24.70 50.07
CA THR A 79 -27.93 23.53 49.53
C THR A 79 -27.39 23.81 48.11
N LYS A 80 -28.13 24.59 47.31
CA LYS A 80 -27.67 25.05 45.98
C LYS A 80 -26.46 25.99 46.08
N GLU A 81 -26.46 26.92 47.03
CA GLU A 81 -25.33 27.82 47.29
C GLU A 81 -24.08 27.03 47.67
N GLN A 82 -24.19 26.12 48.66
CA GLN A 82 -23.10 25.22 49.06
C GLN A 82 -22.56 24.39 47.89
N LEU A 83 -23.43 23.83 47.04
CA LEU A 83 -23.00 23.05 45.87
C LEU A 83 -22.24 23.89 44.84
N ASN A 84 -22.66 25.15 44.62
CA ASN A 84 -21.95 26.07 43.74
C ASN A 84 -20.57 26.44 44.28
N ASP A 85 -20.42 26.58 45.60
CA ASP A 85 -19.13 26.87 46.23
C ASP A 85 -18.21 25.64 46.22
N CYS A 86 -18.73 24.44 46.49
CA CYS A 86 -18.00 23.20 46.28
C CYS A 86 -17.46 23.08 44.85
N LYS A 87 -18.28 23.41 43.83
CA LYS A 87 -17.82 23.46 42.44
C LYS A 87 -16.62 24.40 42.26
N LYS A 88 -16.73 25.66 42.71
CA LYS A 88 -15.64 26.67 42.58
C LYS A 88 -14.34 26.21 43.25
N VAL A 89 -14.44 25.56 44.42
CA VAL A 89 -13.27 25.04 45.15
C VAL A 89 -12.59 23.91 44.37
N VAL A 90 -13.37 22.98 43.81
CA VAL A 90 -12.83 21.88 42.99
C VAL A 90 -12.22 22.41 41.69
N ASP A 91 -12.90 23.31 40.98
CA ASP A 91 -12.40 23.93 39.75
C ASP A 91 -11.08 24.71 40.02
N GLY A 92 -11.01 25.43 41.15
CA GLY A 92 -9.84 26.19 41.56
C GLY A 92 -8.63 25.33 41.96
N GLU A 93 -8.83 24.27 42.73
CA GLU A 93 -7.73 23.36 43.10
C GLU A 93 -7.24 22.56 41.88
N ALA A 94 -8.14 22.15 40.98
CA ALA A 94 -7.75 21.52 39.71
C ALA A 94 -6.88 22.47 38.87
N ALA A 95 -7.28 23.75 38.72
CA ALA A 95 -6.48 24.75 38.02
C ALA A 95 -5.10 24.94 38.66
N ARG A 96 -5.03 25.08 39.99
CA ARG A 96 -3.78 25.19 40.75
C ARG A 96 -2.84 24.01 40.52
N LEU A 97 -3.36 22.78 40.55
CA LEU A 97 -2.54 21.57 40.34
C LEU A 97 -2.07 21.46 38.88
N ILE A 98 -2.90 21.86 37.91
CA ILE A 98 -2.52 21.93 36.49
C ILE A 98 -1.40 22.95 36.27
N GLU A 99 -1.47 24.13 36.89
CA GLU A 99 -0.43 25.17 36.80
C GLU A 99 0.94 24.73 37.34
N ILE A 100 0.97 23.79 38.30
CA ILE A 100 2.22 23.22 38.83
C ILE A 100 2.84 22.22 37.83
N VAL A 101 2.03 21.38 37.19
CA VAL A 101 2.52 20.29 36.31
C VAL A 101 2.84 20.80 34.90
N LYS A 102 2.00 21.68 34.34
CA LYS A 102 2.09 22.18 32.96
C LYS A 102 3.48 22.72 32.54
N PRO A 103 4.20 23.55 33.33
CA PRO A 103 5.51 24.04 32.91
C PRO A 103 6.57 22.92 32.88
N ILE A 104 6.42 21.89 33.71
CA ILE A 104 7.32 20.72 33.72
C ILE A 104 7.04 19.86 32.47
N GLU A 105 5.77 19.60 32.17
CA GLU A 105 5.33 18.91 30.95
C GLU A 105 5.85 19.61 29.68
N THR A 106 5.69 20.94 29.60
CA THR A 106 6.19 21.76 28.48
C THR A 106 7.72 21.65 28.34
N ALA A 107 8.46 21.75 29.45
CA ALA A 107 9.92 21.62 29.42
C ALA A 107 10.40 20.21 29.03
N VAL A 108 9.61 19.16 29.28
CA VAL A 108 9.92 17.79 28.83
C VAL A 108 9.62 17.62 27.34
N ASP A 109 8.49 18.16 26.86
CA ASP A 109 8.11 18.15 25.43
C ASP A 109 9.15 18.90 24.55
N GLU A 110 9.64 20.05 25.01
CA GLU A 110 10.74 20.79 24.36
C GLU A 110 12.03 19.95 24.30
N GLN A 111 12.37 19.22 25.37
CA GLN A 111 13.56 18.35 25.39
C GLN A 111 13.43 17.16 24.43
N ILE A 112 12.26 16.53 24.38
CA ILE A 112 11.95 15.44 23.44
C ILE A 112 12.09 15.97 22.01
N THR A 113 11.41 17.08 21.69
CA THR A 113 11.45 17.72 20.37
C THR A 113 12.88 18.06 19.94
N VAL A 114 13.72 18.60 20.84
CA VAL A 114 15.14 18.88 20.55
C VAL A 114 15.94 17.60 20.31
N HIS A 115 15.66 16.50 21.00
CA HIS A 115 16.35 15.23 20.80
C HIS A 115 15.94 14.54 19.48
N GLU A 116 14.64 14.48 19.19
CA GLU A 116 14.11 13.91 17.95
C GLU A 116 14.64 14.63 16.71
N ASN A 117 14.67 15.97 16.74
CA ASN A 117 15.25 16.77 15.65
C ASN A 117 16.75 16.49 15.44
N LYS A 118 17.52 16.25 16.51
CA LYS A 118 18.94 15.86 16.41
C LYS A 118 19.08 14.48 15.77
N LEU A 119 18.31 13.50 16.21
CA LEU A 119 18.34 12.13 15.67
C LEU A 119 17.89 12.09 14.20
N ALA A 120 16.87 12.88 13.84
CA ALA A 120 16.42 13.04 12.46
C ALA A 120 17.49 13.68 11.56
N ALA A 121 18.19 14.71 12.06
CA ALA A 121 19.30 15.35 11.33
C ALA A 121 20.51 14.41 11.16
N GLU A 122 20.89 13.67 12.20
CA GLU A 122 21.97 12.67 12.13
C GLU A 122 21.64 11.55 11.13
N LYS A 123 20.40 11.03 11.19
CA LYS A 123 19.90 10.06 10.21
C LYS A 123 19.96 10.64 8.80
N ALA A 124 19.44 11.85 8.58
CA ALA A 124 19.45 12.47 7.25
C ALA A 124 20.87 12.65 6.70
N GLU A 125 21.85 13.04 7.54
CA GLU A 125 23.25 13.17 7.14
C GLU A 125 23.94 11.83 6.87
N ARG A 126 23.63 10.78 7.63
CA ARG A 126 24.11 9.41 7.34
C ARG A 126 23.52 8.90 6.03
N ASP A 127 22.20 8.97 5.88
CA ASP A 127 21.48 8.48 4.72
C ASP A 127 21.89 9.25 3.44
N ARG A 128 22.21 10.56 3.55
CA ARG A 128 22.86 11.35 2.47
C ARG A 128 24.23 10.82 2.07
N LYS A 129 25.11 10.54 3.04
CA LYS A 129 26.46 10.02 2.78
C LYS A 129 26.43 8.61 2.18
N GLU A 130 25.50 7.78 2.64
CA GLU A 130 25.28 6.44 2.09
C GLU A 130 24.71 6.50 0.67
N ALA A 131 23.74 7.38 0.41
CA ALA A 131 23.23 7.65 -0.94
C ALA A 131 24.31 8.20 -1.87
N GLU A 132 25.19 9.10 -1.40
CA GLU A 132 26.32 9.59 -2.19
C GLU A 132 27.34 8.48 -2.48
N ARG A 133 27.67 7.63 -1.49
CA ARG A 133 28.54 6.45 -1.69
C ARG A 133 27.95 5.52 -2.75
N ALA A 134 26.68 5.16 -2.60
CA ALA A 134 25.96 4.32 -3.55
C ALA A 134 25.92 4.94 -4.95
N GLN A 135 25.64 6.23 -5.07
CA GLN A 135 25.58 6.91 -6.36
C GLN A 135 26.95 6.94 -7.06
N ARG A 136 28.05 7.19 -6.33
CA ARG A 136 29.41 7.13 -6.88
C ARG A 136 29.72 5.76 -7.50
N HIS A 137 29.30 4.67 -6.85
CA HIS A 137 29.44 3.31 -7.38
C HIS A 137 28.53 3.07 -8.61
N LEU A 138 27.27 3.52 -8.56
CA LEU A 138 26.35 3.42 -9.70
C LEU A 138 26.83 4.21 -10.93
N ASP A 139 27.34 5.41 -10.75
CA ASP A 139 27.93 6.24 -11.82
C ASP A 139 29.18 5.59 -12.43
N ALA A 140 29.98 4.90 -11.61
CA ALA A 140 31.13 4.14 -12.09
C ALA A 140 30.69 2.89 -12.91
N ILE A 141 29.63 2.19 -12.50
CA ILE A 141 29.05 1.09 -13.28
C ILE A 141 28.46 1.60 -14.60
N ALA A 142 27.74 2.73 -14.60
CA ALA A 142 27.22 3.36 -15.81
C ALA A 142 28.34 3.82 -16.78
N LYS A 143 29.51 4.23 -16.25
CA LYS A 143 30.70 4.50 -17.09
C LYS A 143 31.24 3.23 -17.75
N ILE A 144 31.20 2.08 -17.08
CA ILE A 144 31.59 0.77 -17.65
C ILE A 144 30.64 0.41 -18.80
N GLU A 145 29.33 0.52 -18.60
CA GLU A 145 28.32 0.32 -19.66
C GLU A 145 28.57 1.23 -20.87
N GLY A 146 28.82 2.51 -20.62
CA GLY A 146 29.04 3.51 -21.66
C GLY A 146 30.27 3.30 -22.56
N TYR A 147 31.18 2.37 -22.28
CA TYR A 147 32.27 2.04 -23.21
C TYR A 147 31.78 1.31 -24.47
N ALA A 148 30.72 0.49 -24.37
CA ALA A 148 30.15 -0.19 -25.54
C ALA A 148 29.56 0.83 -26.53
N ALA A 149 28.72 1.76 -26.06
CA ALA A 149 28.15 2.82 -26.88
C ALA A 149 29.22 3.75 -27.50
N LYS A 150 30.33 4.02 -26.78
CA LYS A 150 31.45 4.82 -27.30
C LYS A 150 32.28 4.12 -28.37
N ALA A 151 32.19 2.80 -28.48
CA ALA A 151 32.93 2.01 -29.47
C ALA A 151 32.21 1.94 -30.83
N GLU A 152 30.93 2.29 -30.89
CA GLU A 152 30.15 2.28 -32.13
C GLU A 152 30.77 3.20 -33.19
N GLY A 153 31.00 2.65 -34.39
CA GLY A 153 31.59 3.37 -35.52
C GLY A 153 33.08 3.68 -35.42
N LEU A 154 33.79 3.24 -34.38
CA LEU A 154 35.25 3.40 -34.29
C LEU A 154 36.02 2.35 -35.11
N PRO A 155 37.27 2.64 -35.53
CA PRO A 155 38.17 1.64 -36.12
C PRO A 155 38.45 0.47 -35.17
N ILE A 156 38.65 -0.72 -35.72
CA ILE A 156 38.76 -1.97 -34.96
C ILE A 156 39.89 -1.94 -33.92
N GLU A 157 41.04 -1.35 -34.26
CA GLU A 157 42.20 -1.21 -33.38
C GLU A 157 41.86 -0.35 -32.14
N ARG A 158 40.95 0.61 -32.31
CA ARG A 158 40.48 1.47 -31.22
C ARG A 158 39.47 0.75 -30.32
N ILE A 159 38.65 -0.13 -30.89
CA ILE A 159 37.73 -1.00 -30.13
C ILE A 159 38.54 -2.04 -29.33
N GLU A 160 39.59 -2.64 -29.92
CA GLU A 160 40.50 -3.57 -29.24
C GLU A 160 41.26 -2.92 -28.07
N ALA A 161 41.75 -1.69 -28.26
CA ALA A 161 42.32 -0.91 -27.17
C ALA A 161 41.29 -0.61 -26.05
N GLY A 162 40.04 -0.32 -26.42
CA GLY A 162 38.93 -0.12 -25.48
C GLY A 162 38.59 -1.39 -24.69
N LEU A 163 38.53 -2.55 -25.36
CA LEU A 163 38.32 -3.85 -24.74
C LEU A 163 39.43 -4.19 -23.72
N THR A 164 40.68 -3.89 -24.07
CA THR A 164 41.83 -4.09 -23.16
C THR A 164 41.68 -3.23 -21.91
N TYR A 165 41.38 -1.94 -22.07
CA TYR A 165 41.12 -1.04 -20.94
C TYR A 165 39.96 -1.51 -20.05
N VAL A 166 38.81 -1.93 -20.63
CA VAL A 166 37.66 -2.42 -19.85
C VAL A 166 38.00 -3.70 -19.09
N ARG A 167 38.80 -4.60 -19.67
CA ARG A 167 39.29 -5.80 -18.97
C ARG A 167 40.19 -5.49 -17.76
N GLU A 168 40.91 -4.37 -17.77
CA GLU A 168 41.78 -3.93 -16.66
C GLU A 168 41.04 -3.19 -15.53
N ILE A 169 39.79 -2.74 -15.74
CA ILE A 169 39.01 -2.06 -14.68
C ILE A 169 38.83 -2.98 -13.47
N ASP A 170 39.34 -2.59 -12.31
CA ASP A 170 39.11 -3.31 -11.06
C ASP A 170 37.65 -3.12 -10.62
N VAL A 171 36.94 -4.25 -10.49
CA VAL A 171 35.53 -4.36 -10.09
C VAL A 171 35.37 -5.17 -8.79
N SER A 172 36.47 -5.36 -8.06
CA SER A 172 36.50 -6.13 -6.81
C SER A 172 35.76 -5.44 -5.67
N ALA A 173 35.47 -6.22 -4.62
CA ALA A 173 34.88 -5.70 -3.37
C ALA A 173 35.76 -4.65 -2.67
N ALA A 174 37.06 -4.55 -2.99
CA ALA A 174 37.94 -3.50 -2.47
C ALA A 174 37.66 -2.12 -3.10
N VAL A 175 37.07 -2.07 -4.30
CA VAL A 175 36.81 -0.83 -5.05
C VAL A 175 35.32 -0.50 -5.09
N PHE A 176 34.47 -1.50 -5.29
CA PHE A 176 33.01 -1.33 -5.45
C PHE A 176 32.20 -1.79 -4.23
N GLU A 177 32.85 -2.31 -3.18
CA GLU A 177 32.18 -2.77 -1.95
C GLU A 177 31.01 -3.73 -2.29
N ASP A 178 29.82 -3.51 -1.74
CA ASP A 178 28.61 -4.30 -1.99
C ASP A 178 28.14 -4.30 -3.46
N PHE A 179 28.59 -3.32 -4.26
CA PHE A 179 28.25 -3.21 -5.68
C PHE A 179 29.18 -4.03 -6.59
N ALA A 180 30.23 -4.67 -6.06
CA ALA A 180 31.23 -5.40 -6.84
C ALA A 180 30.62 -6.49 -7.75
N VAL A 181 29.63 -7.25 -7.25
CA VAL A 181 28.93 -8.28 -8.06
C VAL A 181 28.23 -7.66 -9.27
N ARG A 182 27.59 -6.49 -9.07
CA ARG A 182 26.93 -5.75 -10.16
C ARG A 182 27.94 -5.14 -11.13
N ALA A 183 29.05 -4.61 -10.62
CA ALA A 183 30.12 -4.05 -11.44
C ALA A 183 30.81 -5.11 -12.31
N ALA A 184 31.08 -6.30 -11.74
CA ALA A 184 31.59 -7.44 -12.48
C ALA A 184 30.62 -7.92 -13.57
N ALA A 185 29.33 -8.08 -13.25
CA ALA A 185 28.33 -8.44 -14.25
C ALA A 185 28.23 -7.41 -15.39
N GLN A 186 28.28 -6.11 -15.07
CA GLN A 186 28.29 -5.06 -16.09
C GLN A 186 29.56 -5.07 -16.95
N LYS A 187 30.73 -5.29 -16.32
CA LYS A 187 32.01 -5.44 -17.02
C LYS A 187 31.96 -6.61 -18.00
N ASP A 188 31.46 -7.77 -17.60
CA ASP A 188 31.32 -8.95 -18.47
C ASP A 188 30.37 -8.68 -19.65
N VAL A 189 29.25 -8.00 -19.42
CA VAL A 189 28.33 -7.59 -20.48
C VAL A 189 29.00 -6.63 -21.46
N THR A 190 29.71 -5.61 -20.97
CA THR A 190 30.45 -4.65 -21.81
C THR A 190 31.55 -5.34 -22.61
N ILE A 191 32.32 -6.25 -22.00
CA ILE A 191 33.37 -7.05 -22.66
C ILE A 191 32.78 -7.83 -23.83
N ARG A 192 31.69 -8.58 -23.61
CA ARG A 192 31.03 -9.37 -24.66
C ARG A 192 30.48 -8.50 -25.80
N ALA A 193 29.98 -7.30 -25.50
CA ALA A 193 29.53 -6.36 -26.52
C ALA A 193 30.69 -5.86 -27.40
N LEU A 194 31.83 -5.50 -26.81
CA LEU A 194 33.03 -5.07 -27.52
C LEU A 194 33.66 -6.22 -28.34
N GLU A 195 33.74 -7.43 -27.76
CA GLU A 195 34.20 -8.64 -28.46
C GLU A 195 33.34 -8.95 -29.69
N LYS A 196 32.01 -8.81 -29.56
CA LYS A 196 31.09 -8.94 -30.70
C LYS A 196 31.35 -7.87 -31.76
N MET A 197 31.50 -6.59 -31.38
CA MET A 197 31.79 -5.51 -32.35
C MET A 197 33.09 -5.77 -33.14
N ILE A 198 34.11 -6.33 -32.48
CA ILE A 198 35.38 -6.72 -33.11
C ILE A 198 35.16 -7.90 -34.08
N ALA A 199 34.41 -8.93 -33.69
CA ALA A 199 34.07 -10.05 -34.56
C ALA A 199 33.27 -9.59 -35.80
N ASP A 200 32.17 -8.85 -35.59
CA ASP A 200 31.33 -8.28 -36.64
C ASP A 200 32.16 -7.39 -37.60
N ALA A 201 33.16 -6.66 -37.10
CA ALA A 201 34.06 -5.84 -37.93
C ALA A 201 35.01 -6.68 -38.78
N ARG A 202 35.59 -7.75 -38.23
CA ARG A 202 36.47 -8.68 -38.97
C ARG A 202 35.70 -9.47 -40.03
N GLU A 203 34.48 -9.91 -39.71
CA GLU A 203 33.62 -10.60 -40.67
C GLU A 203 33.24 -9.70 -41.85
N ARG A 204 32.93 -8.42 -41.61
CA ARG A 204 32.71 -7.43 -42.68
C ARG A 204 33.95 -7.24 -43.55
N ALA A 205 35.13 -7.03 -42.95
CA ALA A 205 36.38 -6.84 -43.69
C ALA A 205 36.72 -8.07 -44.57
N ALA A 206 36.66 -9.28 -44.01
CA ALA A 206 36.92 -10.51 -44.75
C ALA A 206 35.88 -10.77 -45.86
N ALA A 207 34.62 -10.39 -45.66
CA ALA A 207 33.59 -10.48 -46.70
C ALA A 207 33.80 -9.45 -47.83
N GLU A 208 34.36 -8.28 -47.53
CA GLU A 208 34.75 -7.27 -48.53
C GLU A 208 35.99 -7.69 -49.32
N GLU A 209 37.02 -8.24 -48.66
CA GLU A 209 38.19 -8.83 -49.31
C GLU A 209 37.79 -9.98 -50.24
N LEU A 210 36.96 -10.92 -49.76
CA LEU A 210 36.48 -12.04 -50.57
C LEU A 210 35.65 -11.58 -51.77
N ARG A 211 34.86 -10.49 -51.66
CA ARG A 211 34.15 -9.91 -52.81
C ARG A 211 35.15 -9.35 -53.83
N ALA A 212 36.11 -8.56 -53.39
CA ALA A 212 37.14 -7.98 -54.26
C ALA A 212 38.01 -9.07 -54.94
N GLU A 213 38.31 -10.18 -54.25
CA GLU A 213 39.00 -11.33 -54.85
C GLU A 213 38.14 -12.06 -55.88
N ASN A 214 36.86 -12.30 -55.59
CA ASN A 214 35.93 -12.90 -56.55
C ASN A 214 35.76 -12.02 -57.81
N GLU A 215 35.65 -10.70 -57.65
CA GLU A 215 35.60 -9.75 -58.77
C GLU A 215 36.88 -9.79 -59.62
N ARG A 216 38.07 -9.84 -58.99
CA ARG A 216 39.36 -10.00 -59.69
C ARG A 216 39.47 -11.33 -60.42
N LEU A 217 38.98 -12.43 -59.86
CA LEU A 217 38.98 -13.75 -60.49
C LEU A 217 37.99 -13.80 -61.66
N GLN A 218 36.80 -13.21 -61.52
CA GLN A 218 35.83 -13.09 -62.60
C GLN A 218 36.40 -12.28 -63.78
N ALA A 219 37.05 -11.14 -63.53
CA ALA A 219 37.69 -10.34 -64.57
C ALA A 219 38.79 -11.13 -65.33
N GLN A 220 39.65 -11.87 -64.61
CA GLN A 220 40.66 -12.73 -65.23
C GLN A 220 40.05 -13.85 -66.08
N LEU A 221 38.96 -14.47 -65.61
CA LEU A 221 38.24 -15.51 -66.37
C LEU A 221 37.56 -14.94 -67.63
N GLU A 222 37.04 -13.72 -67.58
CA GLU A 222 36.52 -13.02 -68.76
C GLU A 222 37.62 -12.67 -69.77
N GLU A 223 38.79 -12.22 -69.32
CA GLU A 223 39.93 -11.92 -70.17
C GLU A 223 40.49 -13.20 -70.83
N LEU A 224 40.65 -14.28 -70.06
CA LEU A 224 40.99 -15.61 -70.59
C LEU A 224 39.95 -16.10 -71.61
N ARG A 225 38.65 -15.90 -71.37
CA ARG A 225 37.59 -16.19 -72.36
C ARG A 225 37.72 -15.35 -73.62
N ARG A 226 38.07 -14.07 -73.54
CA ARG A 226 38.32 -13.22 -74.72
C ARG A 226 39.53 -13.69 -75.53
N HIS A 227 40.57 -14.18 -74.88
CA HIS A 227 41.74 -14.76 -75.56
C HIS A 227 41.52 -16.16 -76.13
N GLN A 228 40.64 -16.96 -75.53
CA GLN A 228 40.26 -18.29 -76.03
C GLN A 228 39.09 -18.26 -77.02
N ALA A 229 38.43 -17.11 -77.20
CA ALA A 229 37.43 -16.93 -78.25
C ALA A 229 38.13 -17.07 -79.62
N PRO A 230 37.73 -18.03 -80.48
CA PRO A 230 38.33 -18.17 -81.79
C PRO A 230 38.07 -16.90 -82.61
N ALA A 231 39.07 -16.48 -83.39
CA ALA A 231 38.92 -15.35 -84.31
C ALA A 231 37.69 -15.55 -85.21
N PRO A 232 36.91 -14.49 -85.51
CA PRO A 232 35.68 -14.63 -86.27
C PRO A 232 36.00 -15.13 -87.69
N VAL A 233 35.76 -16.42 -87.91
CA VAL A 233 35.85 -17.04 -89.23
C VAL A 233 34.74 -16.42 -90.08
N PRO A 234 35.03 -15.85 -91.26
CA PRO A 234 33.99 -15.27 -92.11
C PRO A 234 33.08 -16.40 -92.63
N ALA A 235 31.89 -16.50 -92.04
CA ALA A 235 30.90 -17.48 -92.46
C ALA A 235 30.34 -17.11 -93.85
N PRO A 236 30.28 -18.06 -94.81
CA PRO A 236 29.51 -17.85 -96.04
C PRO A 236 28.01 -17.85 -95.72
N ALA A 237 27.26 -16.98 -96.38
CA ALA A 237 25.81 -16.89 -96.21
C ALA A 237 25.09 -18.11 -96.81
N ALA A 238 24.13 -18.69 -96.06
CA ALA A 238 23.19 -19.70 -96.53
C ALA A 238 21.86 -19.66 -95.75
N GLU A 239 20.75 -19.85 -96.47
CA GLU A 239 19.36 -19.64 -96.02
C GLU A 239 18.46 -20.83 -96.45
N VAL A 240 17.26 -21.09 -95.89
CA VAL A 240 16.46 -20.44 -94.83
C VAL A 240 15.87 -21.55 -93.93
N ALA A 241 15.59 -21.31 -92.64
CA ALA A 241 14.26 -21.56 -91.99
C ALA A 241 14.31 -21.67 -90.44
N PRO A 242 13.21 -21.36 -89.71
CA PRO A 242 13.14 -21.39 -88.25
C PRO A 242 12.48 -22.66 -87.67
N ALA A 243 13.10 -23.29 -86.66
CA ALA A 243 12.47 -24.26 -85.76
C ALA A 243 13.29 -24.48 -84.48
N SER A 244 12.64 -25.02 -83.43
CA SER A 244 13.23 -25.68 -82.26
C SER A 244 13.96 -24.84 -81.21
N GLN A 245 13.20 -24.02 -80.46
CA GLN A 245 13.49 -23.76 -79.05
C GLN A 245 13.04 -24.96 -78.17
N GLU A 246 13.59 -26.14 -78.41
CA GLU A 246 13.23 -27.39 -77.69
C GLU A 246 14.36 -28.42 -77.91
N GLN A 247 15.31 -28.51 -76.96
CA GLN A 247 16.23 -29.66 -76.77
C GLN A 247 17.33 -29.43 -75.69
N ALA A 248 17.51 -28.22 -75.17
CA ALA A 248 18.57 -27.92 -74.18
C ALA A 248 18.25 -28.33 -72.72
N GLN A 249 17.24 -29.18 -72.49
CA GLN A 249 16.84 -29.65 -71.15
C GLN A 249 16.84 -31.18 -70.97
N GLU A 250 17.21 -31.96 -72.00
CA GLU A 250 17.00 -33.40 -72.02
C GLU A 250 18.31 -34.19 -72.19
N GLN A 251 19.16 -34.15 -71.14
CA GLN A 251 20.17 -35.18 -70.82
C GLN A 251 20.91 -34.89 -69.48
N ARG A 252 20.21 -35.13 -68.35
CA ARG A 252 20.78 -35.64 -67.09
C ARG A 252 19.69 -35.99 -66.09
N GLU A 253 18.92 -37.01 -66.46
CA GLU A 253 18.30 -37.95 -65.53
C GLU A 253 19.41 -38.62 -64.68
N GLU A 254 19.23 -39.12 -63.45
CA GLU A 254 18.03 -39.34 -62.62
C GLU A 254 18.29 -39.00 -61.13
N PRO A 255 17.25 -38.69 -60.34
CA PRO A 255 17.21 -38.92 -58.89
C PRO A 255 16.36 -40.15 -58.50
N MET A 256 16.78 -40.89 -57.47
CA MET A 256 16.02 -42.02 -56.92
C MET A 256 14.72 -41.60 -56.18
N THR A 257 13.70 -42.47 -56.31
CA THR A 257 12.65 -42.89 -55.34
C THR A 257 12.68 -42.31 -53.91
N GLU A 258 11.55 -42.06 -53.18
CA GLU A 258 10.13 -42.47 -53.36
C GLU A 258 9.13 -41.55 -52.58
N ARG A 259 7.82 -41.73 -52.83
CA ARG A 259 6.65 -40.82 -52.61
C ARG A 259 6.27 -40.32 -51.18
N PRO A 260 5.56 -39.16 -51.12
CA PRO A 260 4.75 -38.64 -49.99
C PRO A 260 3.21 -38.80 -50.17
N PRO A 261 2.40 -38.50 -49.14
CA PRO A 261 1.41 -37.39 -49.19
C PRO A 261 1.41 -36.55 -47.88
N ALA A 262 0.55 -35.55 -47.57
CA ALA A 262 -0.62 -34.90 -48.19
C ALA A 262 -0.54 -33.37 -47.86
N ALA A 263 -0.80 -32.38 -48.74
CA ALA A 263 -2.03 -31.93 -49.38
C ALA A 263 -3.01 -31.11 -48.51
N VAL A 264 -2.85 -29.77 -48.55
CA VAL A 264 -3.86 -28.76 -48.13
C VAL A 264 -4.86 -28.51 -49.27
N ALA A 265 -6.11 -28.20 -48.93
CA ALA A 265 -7.07 -27.63 -49.88
C ALA A 265 -7.80 -26.42 -49.28
N ARG A 266 -7.87 -25.33 -50.06
CA ARG A 266 -8.56 -24.07 -49.73
C ARG A 266 -9.90 -24.03 -50.49
N TYR A 267 -10.93 -23.36 -49.95
CA TYR A 267 -11.53 -22.19 -50.62
C TYR A 267 -12.46 -21.38 -49.69
N SER A 268 -12.95 -20.26 -50.21
CA SER A 268 -13.46 -19.06 -49.54
C SER A 268 -14.98 -18.92 -49.54
N GLY A 269 -15.53 -18.09 -48.64
CA GLY A 269 -16.58 -17.11 -49.02
C GLY A 269 -17.94 -17.13 -48.32
N GLY A 270 -18.13 -16.21 -47.36
CA GLY A 270 -19.24 -15.24 -47.43
C GLY A 270 -20.61 -15.50 -46.76
N ARG A 271 -20.94 -14.59 -45.82
CA ARG A 271 -22.28 -14.07 -45.44
C ARG A 271 -23.14 -14.84 -44.41
N ALA A 272 -23.68 -14.08 -43.45
CA ALA A 272 -24.55 -14.51 -42.35
C ALA A 272 -26.05 -14.56 -42.73
N PRO A 273 -26.93 -15.17 -41.89
CA PRO A 273 -27.59 -14.34 -40.86
C PRO A 273 -27.75 -14.98 -39.46
N ARG A 274 -28.29 -14.15 -38.55
CA ARG A 274 -28.49 -14.33 -37.09
C ARG A 274 -29.74 -15.17 -36.75
N ALA A 275 -29.64 -16.05 -35.74
CA ALA A 275 -30.78 -16.67 -35.03
C ALA A 275 -30.48 -16.78 -33.52
N LEU A 276 -31.51 -16.92 -32.67
CA LEU A 276 -31.45 -16.64 -31.22
C LEU A 276 -31.21 -17.87 -30.31
N ALA A 277 -30.43 -17.65 -29.25
CA ALA A 277 -30.60 -18.19 -27.87
C ALA A 277 -30.49 -19.73 -27.63
N PRO A 278 -30.29 -20.21 -26.37
CA PRO A 278 -30.16 -19.47 -25.10
C PRO A 278 -28.76 -19.58 -24.43
N ALA A 279 -28.58 -18.83 -23.35
CA ALA A 279 -27.35 -18.78 -22.56
C ALA A 279 -27.15 -20.03 -21.68
N PRO A 280 -25.91 -20.47 -21.42
CA PRO A 280 -25.61 -21.33 -20.28
C PRO A 280 -25.79 -20.53 -18.98
N ALA A 281 -26.43 -21.14 -17.98
CA ALA A 281 -26.67 -20.54 -16.68
C ALA A 281 -25.35 -20.23 -15.95
N PRO A 282 -25.31 -19.20 -15.06
CA PRO A 282 -24.11 -18.88 -14.29
C PRO A 282 -23.71 -20.04 -13.39
N ALA A 283 -22.43 -20.40 -13.40
CA ALA A 283 -21.85 -21.25 -12.37
C ALA A 283 -22.10 -20.59 -10.99
N PRO A 284 -22.52 -21.36 -9.97
CA PRO A 284 -22.99 -20.78 -8.72
C PRO A 284 -21.89 -20.00 -8.02
N LEU A 285 -22.25 -18.82 -7.50
CA LEU A 285 -21.46 -18.13 -6.49
C LEU A 285 -21.24 -19.09 -5.33
N GLN A 286 -20.00 -19.54 -5.13
CA GLN A 286 -19.64 -20.30 -3.95
C GLN A 286 -19.79 -19.39 -2.73
N GLN A 287 -20.90 -19.59 -2.02
CA GLN A 287 -21.15 -19.00 -0.73
C GLN A 287 -20.05 -19.50 0.22
N PHE A 288 -19.22 -18.57 0.69
CA PHE A 288 -18.29 -18.85 1.79
C PHE A 288 -19.09 -18.93 3.09
N GLU A 289 -19.70 -20.08 3.35
CA GLU A 289 -20.30 -20.35 4.66
C GLU A 289 -19.23 -20.73 5.69
N ALA A 290 -19.25 -19.99 6.80
CA ALA A 290 -18.78 -20.37 8.13
C ALA A 290 -17.42 -21.08 8.26
N GLY A 291 -16.34 -20.29 8.42
CA GLY A 291 -15.01 -20.81 8.75
C GLY A 291 -14.07 -19.87 9.53
N ALA A 292 -14.59 -18.86 10.25
CA ALA A 292 -13.76 -17.89 10.99
C ALA A 292 -14.48 -17.22 12.19
N THR A 293 -15.05 -18.00 13.12
CA THR A 293 -15.64 -17.46 14.37
C THR A 293 -14.63 -16.91 15.38
N ALA A 294 -13.32 -17.01 15.12
CA ALA A 294 -12.24 -16.63 16.06
C ALA A 294 -11.69 -15.20 15.88
N ALA A 295 -12.08 -14.47 14.83
CA ALA A 295 -11.51 -13.14 14.54
C ALA A 295 -12.26 -11.96 15.22
N ASN A 296 -13.32 -12.25 15.99
CA ASN A 296 -14.22 -11.24 16.53
C ASN A 296 -14.55 -11.47 18.02
N GLU A 297 -13.70 -12.19 18.75
CA GLU A 297 -13.80 -12.25 20.21
C GLU A 297 -13.40 -10.90 20.81
N PRO A 298 -14.26 -10.25 21.62
CA PRO A 298 -13.90 -9.01 22.28
C PRO A 298 -12.87 -9.28 23.38
N ILE A 299 -11.59 -9.08 23.07
CA ILE A 299 -10.56 -8.97 24.11
C ILE A 299 -10.94 -7.79 25.02
N VAL A 300 -11.12 -8.09 26.30
CA VAL A 300 -11.67 -7.20 27.32
C VAL A 300 -11.03 -5.81 27.28
N GLY A 301 -11.82 -4.79 26.88
CA GLY A 301 -11.55 -3.38 27.18
C GLY A 301 -11.14 -2.45 26.03
N THR A 302 -10.91 -2.92 24.80
CA THR A 302 -10.50 -2.00 23.69
C THR A 302 -11.69 -1.41 22.94
N ALA A 303 -12.01 -0.13 23.21
CA ALA A 303 -12.98 0.62 22.41
C ALA A 303 -12.51 0.73 20.94
N PRO A 304 -13.41 0.66 19.94
CA PRO A 304 -13.04 0.77 18.53
C PRO A 304 -12.73 2.23 18.18
N THR A 305 -11.43 2.56 18.12
CA THR A 305 -10.94 3.92 17.85
C THR A 305 -10.46 4.14 16.41
N LEU A 306 -10.11 3.06 15.70
CA LEU A 306 -9.42 3.15 14.41
C LEU A 306 -10.40 3.42 13.27
N ARG A 307 -10.29 4.59 12.64
CA ARG A 307 -11.12 4.99 11.49
C ARG A 307 -10.51 4.52 10.18
N ILE A 308 -11.35 4.28 9.19
CA ILE A 308 -10.88 3.88 7.86
C ILE A 308 -9.92 4.89 7.18
N GLY A 309 -10.05 6.19 7.49
CA GLY A 309 -9.10 7.20 7.03
C GLY A 309 -7.68 6.99 7.58
N GLU A 310 -7.57 6.66 8.87
CA GLU A 310 -6.30 6.37 9.55
C GLU A 310 -5.69 5.06 9.03
N ILE A 311 -6.51 4.06 8.68
CA ILE A 311 -6.06 2.83 8.00
C ILE A 311 -5.47 3.16 6.63
N ALA A 312 -6.14 3.99 5.82
CA ALA A 312 -5.66 4.39 4.50
C ALA A 312 -4.35 5.21 4.58
N GLU A 313 -4.23 6.09 5.57
CA GLU A 313 -3.03 6.87 5.86
C GLU A 313 -1.85 5.95 6.23
N ARG A 314 -2.03 5.03 7.19
CA ARG A 314 -0.99 4.09 7.62
C ARG A 314 -0.56 3.10 6.54
N LEU A 315 -1.46 2.69 5.66
CA LEU A 315 -1.13 1.84 4.52
C LEU A 315 -0.46 2.62 3.37
N GLY A 316 -0.62 3.94 3.32
CA GLY A 316 -0.10 4.80 2.24
C GLY A 316 -0.93 4.79 0.95
N TRP A 317 -2.15 4.25 0.96
CA TRP A 317 -3.06 4.18 -0.19
C TRP A 317 -4.52 4.05 0.24
N THR A 318 -5.45 4.47 -0.62
CA THR A 318 -6.88 4.51 -0.31
C THR A 318 -7.50 3.12 -0.29
N VAL A 319 -8.08 2.74 0.86
CA VAL A 319 -8.84 1.51 1.05
C VAL A 319 -10.25 1.84 1.53
N THR A 320 -11.26 1.12 1.01
CA THR A 320 -12.69 1.31 1.32
C THR A 320 -13.25 0.21 2.21
N ALA A 321 -14.34 0.51 2.94
CA ALA A 321 -14.96 -0.45 3.86
C ALA A 321 -15.60 -1.65 3.14
N ALA A 322 -15.87 -1.51 1.82
CA ALA A 322 -16.30 -2.62 0.97
C ALA A 322 -15.12 -3.56 0.63
N GLN A 323 -13.92 -3.01 0.38
CA GLN A 323 -12.71 -3.80 0.15
C GLN A 323 -12.26 -4.55 1.41
N LEU A 324 -12.32 -3.92 2.59
CA LEU A 324 -11.99 -4.60 3.86
C LEU A 324 -12.95 -5.76 4.18
N ARG A 325 -14.26 -5.59 3.95
CA ARG A 325 -15.22 -6.71 4.05
C ARG A 325 -14.94 -7.81 3.03
N ALA A 326 -14.61 -7.46 1.78
CA ALA A 326 -14.22 -8.44 0.76
C ALA A 326 -12.92 -9.21 1.09
N LEU A 327 -12.10 -8.70 2.01
CA LEU A 327 -10.92 -9.37 2.56
C LEU A 327 -11.23 -10.22 3.83
N GLY A 328 -12.47 -10.17 4.33
CA GLY A 328 -12.93 -10.90 5.52
C GLY A 328 -12.83 -10.12 6.83
N VAL A 329 -12.61 -8.81 6.80
CA VAL A 329 -12.52 -7.96 8.01
C VAL A 329 -13.81 -7.17 8.20
N GLU A 330 -14.65 -7.64 9.12
CA GLU A 330 -15.88 -6.95 9.49
C GLU A 330 -15.60 -5.75 10.43
N PRO A 331 -16.37 -4.65 10.30
CA PRO A 331 -16.17 -3.46 11.11
C PRO A 331 -16.78 -3.59 12.50
N ALA A 332 -16.09 -3.00 13.49
CA ALA A 332 -16.48 -3.00 14.89
C ALA A 332 -17.71 -2.11 15.19
N GLY A 333 -18.01 -1.15 14.32
CA GLY A 333 -19.18 -0.29 14.45
C GLY A 333 -19.19 0.89 13.49
N THR A 334 -20.15 1.81 13.69
CA THR A 334 -20.20 3.09 12.98
C THR A 334 -20.43 4.24 13.96
N GLU A 335 -19.62 5.29 13.84
CA GLU A 335 -19.80 6.55 14.58
C GLU A 335 -19.95 7.68 13.56
N ARG A 336 -21.11 8.37 13.56
CA ARG A 336 -21.39 9.53 12.70
C ARG A 336 -20.98 9.32 11.23
N ALA A 337 -21.40 8.19 10.65
CA ALA A 337 -21.10 7.71 9.30
C ALA A 337 -19.64 7.25 9.02
N ALA A 338 -18.70 7.38 9.96
CA ALA A 338 -17.40 6.74 9.86
C ALA A 338 -17.50 5.25 10.27
N THR A 339 -16.92 4.36 9.47
CA THR A 339 -16.76 2.94 9.82
C THR A 339 -15.54 2.78 10.72
N LEU A 340 -15.74 2.14 11.88
CA LEU A 340 -14.73 1.93 12.91
C LEU A 340 -14.24 0.48 12.94
N TYR A 341 -12.97 0.33 13.27
CA TYR A 341 -12.25 -0.92 13.46
C TYR A 341 -11.53 -0.88 14.83
N HIS A 342 -11.07 -2.04 15.31
CA HIS A 342 -10.16 -2.09 16.46
C HIS A 342 -8.70 -2.04 16.00
N GLU A 343 -7.81 -1.45 16.81
CA GLU A 343 -6.38 -1.38 16.47
C GLU A 343 -5.72 -2.75 16.27
N HIS A 344 -6.16 -3.78 17.02
CA HIS A 344 -5.66 -5.15 16.85
C HIS A 344 -6.04 -5.78 15.50
N GLN A 345 -6.98 -5.20 14.75
CA GLN A 345 -7.35 -5.66 13.41
C GLN A 345 -6.37 -5.14 12.33
N PHE A 346 -5.55 -4.13 12.61
CA PHE A 346 -4.64 -3.55 11.61
C PHE A 346 -3.60 -4.56 11.05
N PRO A 347 -2.90 -5.39 11.87
CA PRO A 347 -2.04 -6.44 11.34
C PRO A 347 -2.80 -7.47 10.48
N LEU A 348 -4.01 -7.86 10.89
CA LEU A 348 -4.85 -8.81 10.15
C LEU A 348 -5.28 -8.26 8.79
N ILE A 349 -5.52 -6.94 8.68
CA ILE A 349 -5.77 -6.25 7.41
C ILE A 349 -4.54 -6.35 6.50
N CYS A 350 -3.33 -6.09 7.02
CA CYS A 350 -2.09 -6.22 6.25
C CYS A 350 -1.88 -7.65 5.72
N ASP A 351 -2.04 -8.67 6.57
CA ASP A 351 -1.89 -10.08 6.18
C ASP A 351 -2.91 -10.49 5.11
N ALA A 352 -4.16 -10.04 5.22
CA ALA A 352 -5.20 -10.30 4.24
C ALA A 352 -4.90 -9.64 2.87
N ILE A 353 -4.32 -8.42 2.87
CA ILE A 353 -3.86 -7.73 1.64
C ILE A 353 -2.71 -8.49 0.98
N VAL A 354 -1.70 -8.93 1.76
CA VAL A 354 -0.54 -9.69 1.25
C VAL A 354 -0.99 -11.03 0.65
N ARG A 355 -1.92 -11.74 1.32
CA ARG A 355 -2.53 -12.97 0.78
C ARG A 355 -3.22 -12.69 -0.56
N ARG A 356 -4.04 -11.64 -0.63
CA ARG A 356 -4.79 -11.27 -1.84
C ARG A 356 -3.88 -10.88 -3.02
N ALA A 357 -2.81 -10.14 -2.75
CA ALA A 357 -1.80 -9.80 -3.77
C ALA A 357 -1.07 -11.04 -4.30
N THR A 358 -0.78 -12.00 -3.42
CA THR A 358 -0.14 -13.28 -3.77
C THR A 358 -1.04 -14.16 -4.62
N GLU A 359 -2.33 -14.29 -4.27
CA GLU A 359 -3.35 -14.95 -5.10
C GLU A 359 -3.46 -14.32 -6.50
N ALA A 360 -3.52 -12.99 -6.57
CA ALA A 360 -3.62 -12.26 -7.84
C ALA A 360 -2.39 -12.49 -8.73
N LYS A 361 -1.18 -12.50 -8.15
CA LYS A 361 0.07 -12.82 -8.85
C LYS A 361 0.05 -14.26 -9.39
N ALA A 362 -0.37 -15.23 -8.57
CA ALA A 362 -0.49 -16.63 -8.99
C ALA A 362 -1.53 -16.82 -10.10
N ALA A 363 -2.66 -16.12 -10.04
CA ALA A 363 -3.69 -16.15 -11.08
C ALA A 363 -3.31 -15.40 -12.38
N HIS A 364 -2.27 -14.56 -12.35
CA HIS A 364 -1.76 -13.87 -13.54
C HIS A 364 -0.68 -14.68 -14.27
N ALA A 365 0.13 -15.47 -13.56
CA ALA A 365 1.15 -16.35 -14.14
C ALA A 365 0.67 -17.20 -15.35
N PRO A 366 -0.47 -17.94 -15.29
CA PRO A 366 -0.92 -18.73 -16.43
C PRO A 366 -1.46 -17.90 -17.61
N ARG A 367 -1.71 -16.59 -17.44
CA ARG A 367 -2.13 -15.68 -18.52
C ARG A 367 -0.97 -15.03 -19.28
N LEU A 368 0.27 -15.18 -18.79
CA LEU A 368 1.50 -14.78 -19.48
C LEU A 368 2.17 -15.97 -20.20
N ALA A 369 1.66 -17.19 -20.00
CA ALA A 369 2.14 -18.43 -20.58
C ALA A 369 1.24 -18.96 -21.71
N ALA A 370 0.27 -18.15 -22.15
CA ALA A 370 -0.69 -18.40 -23.23
C ALA A 370 -0.74 -17.19 -24.16
#